data_AF-A0AAP5YED3-F1
#
_entry.id   AF-A0AAP5YED3-F1
#
_cell.length_a   1.000
_cell.length_b   1.000
_cell.length_c   1.000
_cell.angle_alpha   90.00
_cell.angle_beta   90.00
_cell.angle_gamma   90.00
#
_symmetry.space_group_name_H-M   'P 1'
#
loop_
_entity.id
_entity.type
_entity.pdbx_description
1 polymer ?
#
loop_
_entity_poly.entity_id
_entity_poly.type
_entity_poly.pdbx_seq_one_letter_code
_entity_poly.pdbx_strand_id
1 'polypeptide(L)'
;TLNGEQLTGWKDLFIADAITDTGRHFGSRIAFIDGKIYFTIGDRGERDNGQNTQTHAGSILRLNLDGTVPTDNPFTSSKAKPEIWSFGHRNPQGLFYDKETDQLWSIEHGPRGGDEINLIKKGANYGWARVSQGKEYWGPLDVGEAKSLPGMEDPKLVYIPSIAPSNMVLYRGDKYSELDG
;
A
#
# COMPACT_ATOMS: atom_id res chain seq x y z
N THR A 1 -1.94 20.36 -19.05
CA THR A 1 -1.51 20.27 -20.46
C THR A 1 -0.06 20.71 -20.57
N LEU A 2 0.75 19.99 -21.35
CA LEU A 2 2.10 20.46 -21.68
C LEU A 2 1.98 21.50 -22.81
N ASN A 3 2.38 22.74 -22.54
CA ASN A 3 2.44 23.83 -23.50
C ASN A 3 3.91 24.24 -23.67
N GLY A 4 4.54 23.76 -24.75
CA GLY A 4 6.00 23.85 -24.91
C GLY A 4 6.71 23.06 -23.82
N GLU A 5 7.48 23.76 -22.99
CA GLU A 5 8.21 23.19 -21.84
C GLU A 5 7.45 23.37 -20.50
N GLN A 6 6.26 23.98 -20.53
CA GLN A 6 5.51 24.28 -19.31
C GLN A 6 4.30 23.38 -19.12
N LEU A 7 4.16 22.78 -17.94
CA LEU A 7 2.91 22.19 -17.49
C LEU A 7 1.96 23.28 -17.00
N THR A 8 0.83 23.44 -17.69
CA THR A 8 -0.25 24.38 -17.35
C THR A 8 -1.54 23.64 -17.01
N GLY A 9 -2.47 24.30 -16.31
CA GLY A 9 -3.79 23.73 -16.02
C GLY A 9 -3.74 22.51 -15.09
N TRP A 10 -2.93 22.60 -14.03
CA TRP A 10 -2.91 21.58 -12.98
C TRP A 10 -4.27 21.47 -12.31
N LYS A 11 -4.65 20.24 -12.00
CA LYS A 11 -5.84 19.92 -11.24
C LYS A 11 -5.47 18.89 -10.18
N ASP A 12 -5.98 19.10 -8.98
CA ASP A 12 -5.95 18.08 -7.94
C ASP A 12 -6.84 16.92 -8.36
N LEU A 13 -6.21 15.77 -8.56
CA LEU A 13 -6.92 14.55 -8.90
C LEU A 13 -7.61 13.96 -7.67
N PHE A 14 -6.91 14.01 -6.54
CA PHE A 14 -7.35 13.47 -5.28
C PHE A 14 -6.60 14.15 -4.13
N ILE A 15 -7.32 14.46 -3.05
CA ILE A 15 -6.75 15.00 -1.82
C ILE A 15 -7.03 13.97 -0.72
N ALA A 16 -5.96 13.36 -0.20
CA ALA A 16 -6.08 12.33 0.82
C ALA A 16 -6.50 12.91 2.17
N ASP A 17 -7.64 12.47 2.68
CA ASP A 17 -7.97 12.51 4.11
C ASP A 17 -7.08 11.55 4.92
N ALA A 18 -5.84 11.96 5.17
CA ALA A 18 -4.79 11.20 5.87
C ALA A 18 -3.86 12.13 6.66
N ILE A 19 -4.41 13.19 7.26
CA ILE A 19 -3.63 14.22 7.95
C ILE A 19 -3.28 13.75 9.37
N THR A 20 -2.00 13.85 9.71
CA THR A 20 -1.45 13.70 11.07
C THR A 20 -0.39 14.77 11.29
N ASP A 21 0.10 14.93 12.52
CA ASP A 21 1.22 15.83 12.87
C ASP A 21 2.61 15.22 12.60
N THR A 22 2.68 14.00 12.06
CA THR A 22 3.94 13.28 11.86
C THR A 22 4.57 13.51 10.48
N GLY A 23 5.91 13.42 10.44
CA GLY A 23 6.71 13.53 9.21
C GLY A 23 7.07 12.20 8.56
N ARG A 24 6.33 11.11 8.80
CA ARG A 24 6.71 9.75 8.35
C ARG A 24 5.55 8.95 7.77
N HIS A 25 5.90 7.90 7.03
CA HIS A 25 4.97 6.92 6.46
C HIS A 25 3.95 7.51 5.47
N PHE A 26 4.45 8.18 4.43
CA PHE A 26 3.60 8.77 3.37
C PHE A 26 3.15 7.75 2.32
N GLY A 27 3.88 6.64 2.15
CA GLY A 27 3.70 5.76 0.98
C GLY A 27 3.98 6.51 -0.32
N SER A 28 2.93 6.74 -1.11
CA SER A 28 2.89 7.53 -2.36
C SER A 28 3.38 6.82 -3.63
N ARG A 29 3.51 5.49 -3.63
CA ARG A 29 3.77 4.77 -4.88
C ARG A 29 2.49 4.69 -5.70
N ILE A 30 2.59 4.89 -7.01
CA ILE A 30 1.47 4.83 -7.96
C ILE A 30 1.69 3.68 -8.95
N ALA A 31 0.63 2.95 -9.27
CA ALA A 31 0.55 1.98 -10.36
C ALA A 31 -0.69 2.26 -11.23
N PHE A 32 -0.58 2.05 -12.54
CA PHE A 32 -1.69 2.17 -13.49
C PHE A 32 -2.09 0.78 -13.97
N ILE A 33 -3.36 0.42 -13.79
CA ILE A 33 -3.88 -0.92 -14.07
C ILE A 33 -5.24 -0.74 -14.74
N ASP A 34 -5.39 -1.18 -15.99
CA ASP A 34 -6.64 -1.17 -16.76
C ASP A 34 -7.44 0.14 -16.68
N GLY A 35 -6.75 1.27 -16.86
CA GLY A 35 -7.37 2.60 -16.83
C GLY A 35 -7.80 3.04 -15.42
N LYS A 36 -7.23 2.45 -14.37
CA LYS A 36 -7.36 2.85 -12.97
C LYS A 36 -6.01 3.25 -12.40
N ILE A 37 -6.05 4.06 -11.36
CA ILE A 37 -4.90 4.47 -10.57
C ILE A 37 -4.97 3.75 -9.24
N TYR A 38 -3.90 3.06 -8.89
CA TYR A 38 -3.69 2.51 -7.56
C TYR A 38 -2.56 3.28 -6.91
N PHE A 39 -2.70 3.64 -5.64
CA PHE A 39 -1.60 4.28 -4.93
C PHE A 39 -1.62 4.05 -3.44
N THR A 40 -0.44 4.10 -2.84
CA THR A 40 -0.22 3.72 -1.44
C THR A 40 -0.26 4.94 -0.53
N ILE A 41 -0.81 4.77 0.67
CA ILE A 41 -0.74 5.74 1.77
C ILE A 41 -0.39 4.96 3.03
N GLY A 42 0.72 5.33 3.68
CA GLY A 42 1.11 4.73 4.97
C GLY A 42 0.19 5.16 6.11
N ASP A 43 0.38 4.57 7.29
CA ASP A 43 -0.41 4.86 8.50
C ASP A 43 -0.20 6.29 9.06
N ARG A 44 0.68 7.07 8.42
CA ARG A 44 1.03 8.44 8.79
C ARG A 44 1.61 8.56 10.20
N GLY A 45 2.29 7.51 10.66
CA GLY A 45 2.94 7.44 11.97
C GLY A 45 2.01 7.09 13.12
N GLU A 46 0.72 6.89 12.85
CA GLU A 46 -0.34 6.60 13.81
C GLU A 46 -0.87 5.17 13.57
N ARG A 47 -0.54 4.24 14.46
CA ARG A 47 -0.79 2.80 14.26
C ARG A 47 -2.26 2.45 14.06
N ASP A 48 -3.14 3.14 14.77
CA ASP A 48 -4.59 2.91 14.72
C ASP A 48 -5.16 3.17 13.31
N ASN A 49 -4.49 3.99 12.50
CA ASN A 49 -4.90 4.23 11.12
C ASN A 49 -4.87 2.96 10.27
N GLY A 50 -3.99 1.99 10.58
CA GLY A 50 -3.95 0.73 9.85
C GLY A 50 -5.30 0.01 9.84
N GLN A 51 -6.10 0.13 10.91
CA GLN A 51 -7.43 -0.49 10.98
C GLN A 51 -8.59 0.52 10.81
N ASN A 52 -8.31 1.82 10.76
CA ASN A 52 -9.33 2.86 10.64
C ASN A 52 -9.66 3.19 9.18
N THR A 53 -10.65 2.47 8.64
CA THR A 53 -11.11 2.66 7.26
C THR A 53 -11.93 3.95 7.04
N GLN A 54 -12.13 4.79 8.07
CA GLN A 54 -12.75 6.11 7.93
C GLN A 54 -11.74 7.20 7.54
N THR A 55 -10.46 6.86 7.40
CA THR A 55 -9.41 7.72 6.81
C THR A 55 -8.76 6.97 5.64
N HIS A 56 -7.94 7.65 4.86
CA HIS A 56 -7.13 7.01 3.82
C HIS A 56 -5.75 6.55 4.33
N ALA A 57 -5.37 6.87 5.56
CA ALA A 57 -4.09 6.43 6.11
C ALA A 57 -4.07 4.89 6.28
N GLY A 58 -2.92 4.27 6.04
CA GLY A 58 -2.75 2.81 6.17
C GLY A 58 -3.46 2.00 5.09
N SER A 59 -3.58 2.55 3.87
CA SER A 59 -4.37 1.96 2.79
C SER A 59 -3.67 1.96 1.44
N ILE A 60 -4.15 1.10 0.55
CA ILE A 60 -3.96 1.22 -0.90
C ILE A 60 -5.30 1.66 -1.48
N LEU A 61 -5.31 2.73 -2.25
CA LEU A 61 -6.50 3.29 -2.87
C LEU A 61 -6.62 2.85 -4.34
N ARG A 62 -7.84 2.88 -4.88
CA ARG A 62 -8.13 2.71 -6.32
C ARG A 62 -9.09 3.77 -6.82
N LEU A 63 -8.67 4.51 -7.85
CA LEU A 63 -9.40 5.60 -8.49
C LEU A 63 -9.53 5.38 -10.00
N ASN A 64 -10.51 6.02 -10.63
CA ASN A 64 -10.52 6.26 -12.07
C ASN A 64 -9.40 7.26 -12.45
N LEU A 65 -9.03 7.32 -13.73
CA LEU A 65 -8.00 8.28 -14.21
C LEU A 65 -8.35 9.75 -13.98
N ASP A 66 -9.64 10.07 -13.75
CA ASP A 66 -10.13 11.41 -13.47
C ASP A 66 -10.28 11.70 -11.96
N GLY A 67 -9.89 10.76 -11.11
CA GLY A 67 -9.93 10.86 -9.65
C GLY A 67 -11.24 10.40 -9.02
N THR A 68 -12.25 10.04 -9.82
CA THR A 68 -13.52 9.54 -9.30
C THR A 68 -13.41 8.11 -8.78
N VAL A 69 -14.30 7.73 -7.86
CA VAL A 69 -14.35 6.38 -7.30
C VAL A 69 -14.92 5.39 -8.32
N PRO A 70 -14.24 4.26 -8.62
CA PRO A 70 -14.82 3.16 -9.39
C PRO A 70 -16.02 2.55 -8.66
N THR A 71 -17.14 2.34 -9.36
CA THR A 71 -18.39 1.83 -8.76
C THR A 71 -18.27 0.43 -8.19
N ASP A 72 -17.29 -0.35 -8.65
CA ASP A 72 -16.98 -1.69 -8.18
C ASP A 72 -15.94 -1.69 -7.04
N ASN A 73 -15.56 -0.56 -6.45
CA ASN A 73 -14.72 -0.55 -5.25
C ASN A 73 -15.38 -1.32 -4.09
N PRO A 74 -14.57 -1.95 -3.20
CA PRO A 74 -15.11 -2.82 -2.14
C PRO A 74 -15.95 -2.10 -1.08
N PHE A 75 -15.84 -0.78 -0.96
CA PHE A 75 -16.40 -0.02 0.16
C PHE A 75 -17.44 1.05 -0.23
N THR A 76 -17.94 1.03 -1.47
CA THR A 76 -18.84 2.07 -2.02
C THR A 76 -20.19 2.22 -1.30
N SER A 77 -20.64 1.19 -0.57
CA SER A 77 -21.88 1.22 0.23
C SER A 77 -21.63 1.00 1.73
N SER A 78 -20.44 1.36 2.22
CA SER A 78 -20.04 1.18 3.61
C SER A 78 -19.76 2.52 4.31
N LYS A 79 -19.42 2.48 5.60
CA LYS A 79 -18.91 3.66 6.32
C LYS A 79 -17.43 3.95 6.05
N ALA A 80 -16.72 3.05 5.36
CA ALA A 80 -15.33 3.25 4.99
C ALA A 80 -15.21 4.24 3.83
N LYS A 81 -14.01 4.82 3.65
CA LYS A 81 -13.71 5.66 2.48
C LYS A 81 -13.85 4.83 1.20
N PRO A 82 -14.69 5.27 0.25
CA PRO A 82 -15.03 4.46 -0.91
C PRO A 82 -13.85 4.26 -1.89
N GLU A 83 -12.79 5.08 -1.80
CA GLU A 83 -11.54 4.98 -2.54
C GLU A 83 -10.67 3.78 -2.12
N ILE A 84 -10.87 3.24 -0.92
CA ILE A 84 -10.02 2.18 -0.37
C ILE A 84 -10.16 0.91 -1.21
N TRP A 85 -9.02 0.37 -1.65
CA TRP A 85 -8.92 -0.96 -2.26
C TRP A 85 -8.53 -2.02 -1.23
N SER A 86 -7.59 -1.70 -0.34
CA SER A 86 -7.21 -2.52 0.81
C SER A 86 -6.67 -1.66 1.96
N PHE A 87 -6.65 -2.20 3.17
CA PHE A 87 -6.24 -1.50 4.39
C PHE A 87 -5.40 -2.42 5.29
N GLY A 88 -4.94 -1.95 6.44
CA GLY A 88 -4.06 -2.73 7.31
C GLY A 88 -2.59 -2.62 6.92
N HIS A 89 -2.19 -1.50 6.31
CA HIS A 89 -0.82 -1.26 5.86
C HIS A 89 -0.08 -0.32 6.81
N ARG A 90 1.23 -0.53 7.00
CA ARG A 90 2.09 0.37 7.78
C ARG A 90 2.65 1.49 6.90
N ASN A 91 3.47 1.13 5.91
CA ASN A 91 4.11 2.13 5.05
C ASN A 91 4.55 1.52 3.71
N PRO A 92 3.62 1.31 2.77
CA PRO A 92 3.94 0.70 1.49
C PRO A 92 4.71 1.63 0.57
N GLN A 93 5.93 1.23 0.21
CA GLN A 93 6.90 2.02 -0.59
C GLN A 93 6.95 1.58 -2.06
N GLY A 94 6.59 0.32 -2.31
CA GLY A 94 6.53 -0.26 -3.64
C GLY A 94 5.15 -0.83 -3.94
N LEU A 95 4.80 -0.75 -5.21
CA LEU A 95 3.53 -1.19 -5.77
C LEU A 95 3.81 -1.53 -7.23
N PHE A 96 3.60 -2.79 -7.59
CA PHE A 96 3.89 -3.32 -8.90
C PHE A 96 2.72 -4.18 -9.35
N TYR A 97 2.34 -4.07 -10.63
CA TYR A 97 1.29 -4.87 -11.21
C TYR A 97 1.85 -5.79 -12.28
N ASP A 98 1.62 -7.08 -12.08
CA ASP A 98 1.87 -8.12 -13.05
C ASP A 98 0.65 -8.29 -13.95
N LYS A 99 0.79 -7.87 -15.22
CA LYS A 99 -0.27 -7.98 -16.22
C LYS A 99 -0.55 -9.41 -16.69
N GLU A 100 0.43 -10.32 -16.64
CA GLU A 100 0.21 -11.69 -17.14
C GLU A 100 -0.54 -12.55 -16.13
N THR A 101 -0.30 -12.31 -14.84
CA THR A 101 -0.97 -13.05 -13.76
C THR A 101 -2.17 -12.30 -13.17
N ASP A 102 -2.39 -11.05 -13.58
CA ASP A 102 -3.38 -10.12 -13.02
C ASP A 102 -3.20 -9.93 -11.50
N GLN A 103 -1.97 -9.68 -11.07
CA GLN A 103 -1.61 -9.59 -9.66
C GLN A 103 -1.00 -8.24 -9.31
N LEU A 104 -1.56 -7.60 -8.29
CA LEU A 104 -0.99 -6.41 -7.68
C LEU A 104 -0.14 -6.80 -6.47
N TRP A 105 1.13 -6.43 -6.47
CA TRP A 105 2.08 -6.69 -5.41
C TRP A 105 2.49 -5.39 -4.72
N SER A 106 2.65 -5.43 -3.40
CA SER A 106 3.21 -4.32 -2.64
C SER A 106 4.39 -4.78 -1.80
N ILE A 107 5.31 -3.86 -1.54
CA ILE A 107 6.36 -4.03 -0.55
C ILE A 107 6.33 -2.85 0.42
N GLU A 108 6.46 -3.16 1.72
CA GLU A 108 6.31 -2.16 2.76
C GLU A 108 7.32 -2.30 3.90
N HIS A 109 7.56 -1.17 4.58
CA HIS A 109 8.41 -1.14 5.76
C HIS A 109 7.64 -1.67 6.98
N GLY A 110 8.22 -2.65 7.66
CA GLY A 110 7.90 -3.01 9.03
C GLY A 110 8.52 -2.05 10.05
N PRO A 111 8.31 -2.29 11.36
CA PRO A 111 8.98 -1.58 12.44
C PRO A 111 10.45 -2.07 12.55
N ARG A 112 10.91 -2.57 13.71
CA ARG A 112 12.25 -3.18 13.79
C ARG A 112 12.18 -4.61 13.27
N GLY A 113 12.50 -4.78 11.99
CA GLY A 113 12.21 -6.03 11.27
C GLY A 113 10.77 -6.07 10.79
N GLY A 114 10.46 -7.10 9.98
CA GLY A 114 9.11 -7.35 9.51
C GLY A 114 8.72 -6.49 8.31
N ASP A 115 9.66 -6.18 7.42
CA ASP A 115 9.29 -5.64 6.10
C ASP A 115 8.62 -6.77 5.31
N GLU A 116 7.61 -6.44 4.52
CA GLU A 116 6.69 -7.42 3.95
C GLU A 116 6.54 -7.26 2.44
N ILE A 117 6.41 -8.40 1.74
CA ILE A 117 5.87 -8.46 0.38
C ILE A 117 4.46 -9.02 0.46
N ASN A 118 3.50 -8.26 -0.04
CA ASN A 118 2.07 -8.53 0.06
C ASN A 118 1.44 -8.68 -1.34
N LEU A 119 0.67 -9.75 -1.55
CA LEU A 119 -0.18 -9.91 -2.74
C LEU A 119 -1.52 -9.21 -2.46
N ILE A 120 -1.75 -8.09 -3.12
CA ILE A 120 -2.83 -7.15 -2.84
C ILE A 120 -4.17 -7.61 -3.44
N LYS A 121 -5.10 -7.96 -2.56
CA LYS A 121 -6.47 -8.36 -2.85
C LYS A 121 -7.49 -7.27 -2.55
N LYS A 122 -8.58 -7.27 -3.33
CA LYS A 122 -9.76 -6.40 -3.15
C LYS A 122 -10.38 -6.57 -1.76
N GLY A 123 -10.52 -5.46 -1.03
CA GLY A 123 -11.19 -5.39 0.27
C GLY A 123 -10.44 -6.04 1.43
N ALA A 124 -9.21 -6.51 1.20
CA ALA A 124 -8.46 -7.25 2.20
C ALA A 124 -7.84 -6.36 3.29
N ASN A 125 -7.64 -6.95 4.46
CA ASN A 125 -6.97 -6.36 5.62
C ASN A 125 -5.57 -7.00 5.78
N TYR A 126 -4.50 -6.23 5.74
CA TYR A 126 -3.12 -6.71 5.93
C TYR A 126 -2.66 -6.64 7.40
N GLY A 127 -3.59 -6.32 8.30
CA GLY A 127 -3.47 -6.57 9.72
C GLY A 127 -2.72 -5.51 10.52
N TRP A 128 -1.96 -4.60 9.91
CA TRP A 128 -1.27 -3.55 10.67
C TRP A 128 -2.26 -2.69 11.48
N ALA A 129 -2.05 -2.39 12.76
CA ALA A 129 -0.94 -2.86 13.61
C ALA A 129 -1.31 -4.04 14.54
N ARG A 130 -2.50 -4.64 14.38
CA ARG A 130 -2.92 -5.81 15.17
C ARG A 130 -2.02 -7.02 14.90
N VAL A 131 -1.68 -7.25 13.64
CA VAL A 131 -0.65 -8.20 13.23
C VAL A 131 0.61 -7.42 12.85
N SER A 132 1.77 -7.92 13.28
CA SER A 132 3.05 -7.42 12.80
C SER A 132 4.14 -8.47 12.94
N GLN A 133 4.94 -8.63 11.89
CA GLN A 133 6.13 -9.49 11.94
C GLN A 133 7.29 -8.87 12.72
N GLY A 134 7.29 -7.55 12.88
CA GLY A 134 8.38 -6.81 13.51
C GLY A 134 8.25 -6.61 15.02
N LYS A 135 9.29 -6.00 15.58
CA LYS A 135 9.41 -5.66 17.01
C LYS A 135 9.49 -4.17 17.24
N GLU A 136 9.27 -3.76 18.48
CA GLU A 136 9.51 -2.40 18.93
C GLU A 136 10.98 -2.01 18.75
N TYR A 137 11.23 -0.75 18.40
CA TYR A 137 12.61 -0.26 18.29
C TYR A 137 13.30 -0.16 19.65
N TRP A 138 12.54 0.16 20.70
CA TRP A 138 13.04 0.39 22.05
C TRP A 138 13.25 -0.88 22.89
N GLY A 139 12.79 -2.05 22.42
CA GLY A 139 12.88 -3.30 23.18
C GLY A 139 12.55 -4.54 22.36
N PRO A 140 12.78 -5.77 22.86
CA PRO A 140 12.51 -7.01 22.12
C PRO A 140 11.03 -7.45 22.11
N LEU A 141 10.10 -6.51 22.30
CA LEU A 141 8.65 -6.74 22.31
C LEU A 141 8.09 -6.75 20.89
N ASP A 142 7.08 -7.58 20.66
CA ASP A 142 6.30 -7.57 19.43
C ASP A 142 5.44 -6.30 19.34
N VAL A 143 5.27 -5.76 18.13
CA VAL A 143 4.39 -4.61 17.90
C VAL A 143 2.92 -5.01 17.86
N GLY A 144 2.61 -6.10 17.15
CA GLY A 144 1.26 -6.65 17.06
C GLY A 144 0.96 -7.64 18.18
N GLU A 145 -0.32 -7.90 18.40
CA GLU A 145 -0.78 -8.94 19.33
C GLU A 145 -0.54 -10.36 18.80
N ALA A 146 -0.30 -10.51 17.50
CA ALA A 146 -0.01 -11.79 16.84
C ALA A 146 0.81 -11.61 15.55
N LYS A 147 1.26 -12.75 15.00
CA LYS A 147 1.90 -12.85 13.67
C LYS A 147 0.90 -13.20 12.56
N SER A 148 -0.32 -13.59 12.92
CA SER A 148 -1.43 -13.89 12.01
C SER A 148 -2.73 -13.89 12.81
N LEU A 149 -3.83 -13.46 12.21
CA LEU A 149 -5.17 -13.48 12.80
C LEU A 149 -6.23 -13.79 11.74
N PRO A 150 -7.34 -14.46 12.11
CA PRO A 150 -8.46 -14.68 11.19
C PRO A 150 -8.99 -13.38 10.59
N GLY A 151 -9.25 -13.40 9.27
CA GLY A 151 -9.75 -12.24 8.53
C GLY A 151 -8.69 -11.23 8.12
N MET A 152 -7.41 -11.54 8.32
CA MET A 152 -6.27 -10.76 7.84
C MET A 152 -5.43 -11.58 6.86
N GLU A 153 -4.82 -10.92 5.90
CA GLU A 153 -3.92 -11.53 4.92
C GLU A 153 -2.49 -11.57 5.48
N ASP A 154 -1.88 -12.74 5.45
CA ASP A 154 -0.47 -12.90 5.82
C ASP A 154 0.45 -12.52 4.64
N PRO A 155 1.64 -11.95 4.92
CA PRO A 155 2.61 -11.60 3.90
C PRO A 155 3.16 -12.84 3.19
N LYS A 156 3.49 -12.67 1.91
CA LYS A 156 4.12 -13.72 1.08
C LYS A 156 5.60 -13.89 1.39
N LEU A 157 6.26 -12.81 1.79
CA LEU A 157 7.63 -12.84 2.25
C LEU A 157 7.83 -11.79 3.34
N VAL A 158 8.69 -12.10 4.30
CA VAL A 158 9.02 -11.25 5.44
C VAL A 158 10.53 -11.11 5.55
N TYR A 159 11.03 -9.89 5.74
CA TYR A 159 12.44 -9.62 6.01
C TYR A 159 12.67 -9.31 7.48
N ILE A 160 13.47 -10.15 8.14
CA ILE A 160 13.98 -9.93 9.50
C ILE A 160 15.49 -10.23 9.47
N PRO A 161 16.37 -9.23 9.68
CA PRO A 161 16.07 -7.81 9.93
C PRO A 161 15.43 -7.09 8.73
N SER A 162 14.87 -5.91 8.97
CA SER A 162 14.32 -5.04 7.92
C SER A 162 15.43 -4.64 6.93
N ILE A 163 15.08 -4.62 5.65
CA ILE A 163 15.92 -4.15 4.54
C ILE A 163 15.57 -2.71 4.12
N ALA A 164 14.52 -2.12 4.71
CA ALA A 164 13.99 -0.80 4.37
C ALA A 164 13.70 -0.66 2.86
N PRO A 165 12.80 -1.50 2.31
CA PRO A 165 12.58 -1.59 0.88
C PRO A 165 11.96 -0.34 0.28
N SER A 166 12.36 -0.01 -0.94
CA SER A 166 11.70 1.03 -1.74
C SER A 166 10.70 0.41 -2.73
N ASN A 167 11.02 0.39 -4.03
CA ASN A 167 10.18 -0.23 -5.05
C ASN A 167 10.63 -1.65 -5.39
N MET A 168 9.71 -2.44 -5.95
CA MET A 168 10.01 -3.70 -6.64
C MET A 168 9.74 -3.55 -8.13
N VAL A 169 10.46 -4.33 -8.92
CA VAL A 169 10.26 -4.44 -10.37
C VAL A 169 10.28 -5.93 -10.71
N LEU A 170 9.29 -6.39 -11.46
CA LEU A 170 9.30 -7.71 -12.08
C LEU A 170 10.05 -7.63 -13.39
N TYR A 171 10.95 -8.58 -13.63
CA TYR A 171 11.69 -8.65 -14.86
C TYR A 171 11.11 -9.77 -15.72
N ARG A 172 10.63 -9.39 -16.91
CA ARG A 172 10.28 -10.33 -17.97
C ARG A 172 11.06 -10.02 -19.21
N GLY A 173 11.98 -10.89 -19.59
CA GLY A 173 12.80 -10.64 -20.76
C GLY A 173 13.88 -11.67 -21.03
N ASP A 174 14.13 -11.85 -22.33
CA ASP A 174 15.09 -12.83 -22.80
C ASP A 174 16.55 -12.42 -22.58
N LYS A 175 16.82 -11.13 -22.34
CA LYS A 175 18.20 -10.60 -22.26
C LYS A 175 18.94 -11.11 -21.02
N TYR A 176 18.23 -11.29 -19.92
CA TYR A 176 18.74 -11.86 -18.67
C TYR A 176 17.76 -12.95 -18.21
N SER A 177 17.63 -14.02 -18.99
CA SER A 177 16.66 -15.10 -18.77
C SER A 177 16.76 -15.74 -17.37
N GLU A 178 17.91 -15.64 -16.71
CA GLU A 178 18.11 -16.11 -15.34
C GLU A 178 17.38 -15.25 -14.29
N LEU A 179 16.96 -14.05 -14.65
CA LEU A 179 16.15 -13.14 -13.84
C LEU A 179 14.68 -13.14 -14.27
N ASP A 180 14.32 -13.91 -15.30
CA ASP A 180 12.95 -13.97 -15.83
C ASP A 180 12.01 -14.62 -14.82
N GLY A 181 10.99 -13.88 -14.40
CA GLY A 181 10.01 -14.28 -13.39
C GLY A 181 9.14 -13.12 -12.98
#